data_AF-A0A9D4SIN5-F1
#
_entry.id   AF-A0A9D4SIN5-F1
#
_cell.length_a   1.000
_cell.length_b   1.000
_cell.length_c   1.000
_cell.angle_alpha   90.00
_cell.angle_beta   90.00
_cell.angle_gamma   90.00
#
_symmetry.space_group_name_H-M   'P 1'
#
loop_
_entity.id
_entity.type
_entity.pdbx_description
1 polymer ?
#
loop_
_entity_poly.entity_id
_entity_poly.type
_entity_poly.pdbx_seq_one_letter_code
_entity_poly.pdbx_strand_id
1 'polypeptide(L)'
;MLWPNIENLGYYHGRLNRLEAEKLLAHDGQFLLRYTVQQVNNNEQKLLVLSCQHGNQHLHFIIHEIIIDDIGCRRFYFENESFTTVSDLISYHVINRIPITIESGAIIIEPIEYRLDCRMITAIRLDDSNDDQTTTSVVNVLLEHDAEFLAKYLLKTNIRFIMSKCKIVGINESMCSGLELMLLPEGSQLRKDLIIRHECLKYFVITTILKQSDQSKQLELIRKWMDIANQLENSIHDHFGFGSIMFGLCFPRIQDSTMWKIFGQKHGEYIRLFENNLRFKFTNYMNNARISSSPDSCLPFIIQLCHIIECSHIVDTNLLPKLTDDKFDESLLLEYDKQIGLNNFGFDDIIELTELSNQIIENLDQFDHNCQSIFLRSNSNHQQVDTNVDRLFRTDFHVRFLFDHNHHKHQRTNEKPKLSSEDFYRLELSLNDDHQFVGCVKSRNFIFKIFL
;
A
#
# COMPACT_ATOMS: atom_id res chain seq x y z
N MET A 1 14.54 -2.74 20.05
CA MET A 1 14.35 -4.20 20.06
C MET A 1 12.88 -4.44 19.80
N LEU A 2 12.52 -5.05 18.66
CA LEU A 2 11.13 -5.28 18.25
C LEU A 2 10.65 -6.63 18.80
N TRP A 3 9.39 -6.70 19.23
CA TRP A 3 8.78 -7.94 19.69
C TRP A 3 8.61 -8.90 18.50
N PRO A 4 8.98 -10.20 18.61
CA PRO A 4 8.95 -11.11 17.47
C PRO A 4 7.51 -11.32 16.95
N ASN A 5 7.34 -11.29 15.63
CA ASN A 5 6.11 -11.67 14.90
C ASN A 5 4.84 -10.88 15.25
N ILE A 6 4.91 -9.80 16.05
CA ILE A 6 3.72 -9.00 16.37
C ILE A 6 3.26 -8.16 15.18
N GLU A 7 4.16 -7.85 14.25
CA GLU A 7 3.91 -7.07 13.04
C GLU A 7 2.95 -7.79 12.07
N ASN A 8 2.87 -9.11 12.16
CA ASN A 8 1.96 -9.94 11.35
C ASN A 8 0.55 -10.03 11.96
N LEU A 9 0.32 -9.45 13.14
CA LEU A 9 -0.99 -9.47 13.77
C LEU A 9 -1.86 -8.38 13.18
N GLY A 10 -2.94 -8.78 12.49
CA GLY A 10 -3.88 -7.85 11.86
C GLY A 10 -4.51 -6.83 12.81
N TYR A 11 -4.42 -7.01 14.12
CA TYR A 11 -4.91 -6.09 15.17
C TYR A 11 -3.81 -5.35 15.93
N TYR A 12 -2.57 -5.39 15.45
CA TYR A 12 -1.48 -4.56 15.96
C TYR A 12 -1.43 -3.26 15.17
N HIS A 13 -1.59 -2.12 15.85
CA HIS A 13 -1.67 -0.74 15.33
C HIS A 13 -0.39 0.07 15.49
N GLY A 14 0.62 -0.45 16.19
CA GLY A 14 1.95 0.16 16.22
C GLY A 14 2.02 1.23 17.28
N ARG A 15 2.75 2.31 17.03
CA ARG A 15 2.84 3.40 18.01
C ARG A 15 1.57 4.21 17.96
N LEU A 16 0.60 3.78 18.73
CA LEU A 16 -0.67 4.46 18.86
C LEU A 16 -0.74 5.05 20.26
N ASN A 17 -1.07 6.34 20.36
CA ASN A 17 -1.25 6.94 21.68
C ASN A 17 -2.59 6.50 22.30
N ARG A 18 -2.76 6.77 23.60
CA ARG A 18 -3.95 6.36 24.34
C ARG A 18 -5.24 6.89 23.71
N LEU A 19 -5.27 8.19 23.40
CA LEU A 19 -6.45 8.88 22.90
C LEU A 19 -6.85 8.44 21.47
N GLU A 20 -5.88 8.10 20.63
CA GLU A 20 -6.13 7.56 19.29
C GLU A 20 -6.70 6.14 19.36
N ALA A 21 -6.16 5.30 20.25
CA ALA A 21 -6.69 3.96 20.50
C ALA A 21 -8.15 4.01 20.97
N GLU A 22 -8.48 4.93 21.87
CA GLU A 22 -9.84 5.13 22.39
C GLU A 22 -10.85 5.48 21.27
N LYS A 23 -10.42 6.20 20.22
CA LYS A 23 -11.31 6.55 19.09
C LYS A 23 -11.62 5.37 18.18
N LEU A 24 -10.72 4.39 18.09
CA LEU A 24 -10.90 3.20 17.25
C LEU A 24 -11.77 2.13 17.92
N LEU A 25 -11.87 2.20 19.24
CA LEU A 25 -12.64 1.28 20.07
C LEU A 25 -14.04 1.90 20.29
N ALA A 26 -15.03 1.35 19.60
CA ALA A 26 -16.41 1.86 19.61
C ALA A 26 -17.38 0.97 20.41
N HIS A 27 -17.14 -0.34 20.43
CA HIS A 27 -18.02 -1.32 21.05
C HIS A 27 -17.36 -2.10 22.18
N ASP A 28 -18.20 -2.59 23.09
CA ASP A 28 -17.77 -3.42 24.21
C ASP A 28 -17.10 -4.72 23.74
N GLY A 29 -15.98 -5.07 24.37
CA GLY A 29 -15.17 -6.22 24.01
C GLY A 29 -14.24 -6.00 22.81
N GLN A 30 -14.27 -4.82 22.17
CA GLN A 30 -13.30 -4.50 21.12
C GLN A 30 -11.92 -4.27 21.70
N PHE A 31 -10.88 -4.70 20.99
CA PHE A 31 -9.50 -4.49 21.41
C PHE A 31 -8.54 -4.27 20.23
N LEU A 32 -7.41 -3.65 20.52
CA LEU A 32 -6.28 -3.52 19.61
C LEU A 32 -4.97 -3.60 20.37
N LEU A 33 -3.90 -3.99 19.68
CA LEU A 33 -2.55 -3.99 20.21
C LEU A 33 -1.82 -2.75 19.70
N ARG A 34 -1.08 -2.06 20.57
CA ARG A 34 -0.26 -0.90 20.23
C ARG A 34 1.01 -0.92 21.05
N TYR A 35 1.98 -0.06 20.74
CA TYR A 35 3.06 0.26 21.66
C TYR A 35 3.07 1.75 21.97
N THR A 36 3.65 2.11 23.10
CA THR A 36 3.90 3.49 23.49
C THR A 36 5.36 3.64 23.88
N VAL A 37 5.88 4.88 23.87
CA VAL A 37 7.27 5.17 24.22
C VAL A 37 7.28 5.93 25.53
N GLN A 38 8.02 5.41 26.51
CA GLN A 38 8.26 6.06 27.78
C GLN A 38 9.75 6.42 27.89
N GLN A 39 10.02 7.65 28.34
CA GLN A 39 11.38 8.11 28.62
C GLN A 39 11.80 7.61 30.00
N VAL A 40 12.87 6.81 30.06
CA VAL A 40 13.46 6.29 31.30
C VAL A 40 14.96 6.52 31.24
N ASN A 41 15.50 7.33 32.17
CA ASN A 41 16.94 7.62 32.28
C ASN A 41 17.59 8.09 30.96
N ASN A 42 16.92 9.01 30.24
CA ASN A 42 17.32 9.53 28.92
C ASN A 42 17.34 8.50 27.78
N ASN A 43 16.80 7.30 28.00
CA ASN A 43 16.59 6.30 26.97
C ASN A 43 15.11 6.09 26.69
N GLU A 44 14.78 5.87 25.43
CA GLU A 44 13.42 5.52 24.99
C GLU A 44 13.14 4.04 25.21
N GLN A 45 12.15 3.73 26.04
CA GLN A 45 11.64 2.38 26.23
C GLN A 45 10.30 2.23 25.51
N LYS A 46 10.21 1.27 24.58
CA LYS A 46 8.95 0.88 23.94
C LYS A 46 8.20 -0.09 24.87
N LEU A 47 6.93 0.20 25.15
CA LEU A 47 6.03 -0.61 25.96
C LEU A 47 4.91 -1.13 25.08
N LEU A 48 4.72 -2.45 25.04
CA LEU A 48 3.61 -3.08 24.33
C LEU A 48 2.34 -2.97 25.18
N VAL A 49 1.23 -2.58 24.57
CA VAL A 49 -0.02 -2.27 25.26
C VAL A 49 -1.20 -2.85 24.49
N LEU A 50 -2.03 -3.64 25.17
CA LEU A 50 -3.36 -3.96 24.69
C LEU A 50 -4.33 -2.86 25.14
N SER A 51 -5.08 -2.29 24.21
CA SER A 51 -6.15 -1.33 24.50
C SER A 51 -7.48 -1.97 24.17
N CYS A 52 -8.45 -1.88 25.07
CA CYS A 52 -9.78 -2.43 24.82
C CYS A 52 -10.86 -1.52 25.40
N GLN A 53 -12.09 -1.74 24.95
CA GLN A 53 -13.27 -1.14 25.56
C GLN A 53 -14.04 -2.21 26.30
N HIS A 54 -14.31 -1.97 27.58
CA HIS A 54 -15.10 -2.86 28.43
C HIS A 54 -15.93 -2.05 29.42
N GLY A 55 -17.23 -2.34 29.54
CA GLY A 55 -18.16 -1.63 30.42
C GLY A 55 -18.28 -0.14 30.12
N ASN A 56 -18.26 0.26 28.84
CA ASN A 56 -18.19 1.67 28.39
C ASN A 56 -16.96 2.44 28.88
N GLN A 57 -15.89 1.74 29.27
CA GLN A 57 -14.62 2.34 29.65
C GLN A 57 -13.51 1.85 28.72
N HIS A 58 -12.58 2.74 28.39
CA HIS A 58 -11.37 2.37 27.69
C HIS A 58 -10.26 2.02 28.66
N LEU A 59 -9.74 0.81 28.50
CA LEU A 59 -8.73 0.21 29.37
C LEU A 59 -7.47 -0.07 28.56
N HIS A 60 -6.31 0.05 29.22
CA HIS A 60 -5.01 -0.13 28.59
C HIS A 60 -4.09 -0.96 29.49
N PHE A 61 -3.64 -2.10 28.99
CA PHE A 61 -2.86 -3.08 29.73
C PHE A 61 -1.48 -3.23 29.10
N ILE A 62 -0.43 -3.02 29.87
CA ILE A 62 0.94 -3.26 29.42
C ILE A 62 1.16 -4.77 29.34
N ILE A 63 1.70 -5.25 28.22
CA ILE A 63 2.17 -6.62 28.06
C ILE A 63 3.63 -6.65 28.51
N HIS A 64 3.89 -7.39 29.57
CA HIS A 64 5.22 -7.57 30.11
C HIS A 64 5.98 -8.65 29.35
N GLU A 65 7.29 -8.47 29.21
CA GLU A 65 8.22 -9.44 28.63
C GLU A 65 9.23 -9.86 29.69
N ILE A 66 9.42 -11.16 29.86
CA ILE A 66 10.49 -11.74 30.69
C ILE A 66 11.35 -12.66 29.84
N ILE A 67 12.64 -12.67 30.12
CA ILE A 67 13.59 -13.61 29.51
C ILE A 67 13.85 -14.69 30.55
N ILE A 68 13.49 -15.93 30.22
CA ILE A 68 13.71 -17.11 31.05
C ILE A 68 14.85 -17.92 30.41
N ASP A 69 15.82 -18.31 31.24
CA ASP A 69 16.99 -19.14 30.93
C ASP A 69 18.13 -18.49 30.12
N ASP A 70 19.32 -19.10 30.24
CA ASP A 70 20.58 -18.73 29.56
C ASP A 70 20.50 -18.82 28.01
N ILE A 71 19.40 -19.35 27.49
CA ILE A 71 19.11 -19.53 26.04
C ILE A 71 18.33 -18.32 25.48
N GLY A 72 17.88 -17.39 26.32
CA GLY A 72 17.21 -16.16 25.88
C GLY A 72 15.74 -16.37 25.49
N CYS A 73 15.04 -17.35 26.08
CA CYS A 73 13.64 -17.62 25.80
C CYS A 73 12.74 -16.50 26.35
N ARG A 74 12.05 -15.77 25.47
CA ARG A 74 11.14 -14.68 25.84
C ARG A 74 9.76 -15.24 26.17
N ARG A 75 9.11 -14.69 27.19
CA ARG A 75 7.71 -14.94 27.52
C ARG A 75 6.94 -13.65 27.78
N PHE A 76 5.68 -13.64 27.39
CA PHE A 76 4.78 -12.49 27.44
C PHE A 76 3.59 -12.74 28.37
N TYR A 77 3.23 -11.76 29.21
CA TYR A 77 2.13 -11.90 30.16
C TYR A 77 1.48 -10.55 30.53
N PHE A 78 0.27 -10.61 31.08
CA PHE A 78 -0.36 -9.49 31.78
C PHE A 78 -0.13 -9.59 33.29
N GLU A 79 -0.63 -10.65 33.93
CA GLU A 79 -0.50 -10.91 35.38
C GLU A 79 0.13 -12.28 35.68
N ASN A 80 -0.62 -13.38 35.52
CA ASN A 80 -0.24 -14.68 36.07
C ASN A 80 0.32 -15.66 35.02
N GLU A 81 -0.37 -15.81 33.89
CA GLU A 81 0.01 -16.77 32.84
C GLU A 81 0.91 -16.11 31.81
N SER A 82 1.99 -16.80 31.44
CA SER A 82 2.97 -16.31 30.45
C SER A 82 3.04 -17.22 29.23
N PHE A 83 3.27 -16.63 28.06
CA PHE A 83 3.18 -17.30 26.76
C PHE A 83 4.42 -17.05 25.90
N THR A 84 4.69 -17.95 24.97
CA THR A 84 5.83 -17.86 24.04
C THR A 84 5.68 -16.75 23.02
N THR A 85 4.45 -16.44 22.60
CA THR A 85 4.16 -15.35 21.66
C THR A 85 3.03 -14.47 22.18
N VAL A 86 3.01 -13.21 21.74
CA VAL A 86 1.90 -12.30 22.02
C VAL A 86 0.60 -12.82 21.41
N SER A 87 0.66 -13.45 20.24
CA SER A 87 -0.51 -14.06 19.60
C SER A 87 -1.18 -15.12 20.47
N ASP A 88 -0.37 -15.99 21.11
CA ASP A 88 -0.86 -17.04 22.01
C ASP A 88 -1.50 -16.44 23.27
N LEU A 89 -0.86 -15.41 23.84
CA LEU A 89 -1.40 -14.65 24.99
C LEU A 89 -2.78 -14.06 24.65
N ILE A 90 -2.90 -13.36 23.53
CA ILE A 90 -4.19 -12.76 23.11
C ILE A 90 -5.23 -13.85 22.83
N SER A 91 -4.83 -14.91 22.10
CA SER A 91 -5.73 -16.02 21.77
C SER A 91 -6.27 -16.72 23.01
N TYR A 92 -5.46 -16.88 24.05
CA TYR A 92 -5.89 -17.45 25.32
C TYR A 92 -7.04 -16.66 25.96
N HIS A 93 -6.92 -15.33 26.03
CA HIS A 93 -7.96 -14.47 26.62
C HIS A 93 -9.22 -14.41 25.75
N VAL A 94 -9.06 -14.30 24.42
CA VAL A 94 -10.19 -14.26 23.48
C VAL A 94 -10.95 -15.59 23.49
N ILE A 95 -10.27 -16.73 23.32
CA ILE A 95 -10.92 -18.05 23.18
C ILE A 95 -11.61 -18.47 24.48
N ASN A 96 -10.92 -18.31 25.62
CA ASN A 96 -11.42 -18.79 26.89
C ASN A 96 -12.33 -17.77 27.61
N ARG A 97 -12.47 -16.55 27.07
CA ARG A 97 -13.21 -15.44 27.69
C ARG A 97 -12.73 -15.13 29.11
N ILE A 98 -11.42 -15.23 29.32
CA ILE A 98 -10.78 -14.96 30.61
C ILE A 98 -10.43 -13.47 30.68
N PRO A 99 -10.77 -12.77 31.77
CA PRO A 99 -10.41 -11.37 31.96
C PRO A 99 -8.91 -11.11 31.80
N ILE A 100 -8.55 -9.94 31.26
CA ILE A 100 -7.14 -9.53 31.11
C ILE A 100 -6.46 -9.39 32.48
N THR A 101 -7.17 -8.78 33.43
CA THR A 101 -6.76 -8.74 34.85
C THR A 101 -7.95 -9.07 35.74
N ILE A 102 -7.66 -9.61 36.93
CA ILE A 102 -8.70 -9.92 37.93
C ILE A 102 -9.40 -8.63 38.38
N GLU A 103 -8.65 -7.55 38.57
CA GLU A 103 -9.18 -6.27 39.06
C GLU A 103 -10.11 -5.58 38.05
N SER A 104 -9.71 -5.56 36.77
CA SER A 104 -10.50 -4.87 35.74
C SER A 104 -11.72 -5.65 35.30
N GLY A 105 -11.70 -6.98 35.42
CA GLY A 105 -12.72 -7.86 34.86
C GLY A 105 -12.84 -7.78 33.32
N ALA A 106 -11.90 -7.12 32.64
CA ALA A 106 -12.03 -6.77 31.23
C ALA A 106 -11.92 -7.99 30.32
N ILE A 107 -12.96 -8.27 29.54
CA ILE A 107 -12.98 -9.39 28.59
C ILE A 107 -12.87 -8.84 27.17
N ILE A 108 -11.87 -9.33 26.43
CA ILE A 108 -11.68 -9.01 25.01
C ILE A 108 -12.35 -10.06 24.12
N ILE A 109 -12.96 -9.59 23.03
CA ILE A 109 -13.82 -10.40 22.18
C ILE A 109 -13.46 -10.22 20.71
N GLU A 110 -13.46 -8.97 20.24
CA GLU A 110 -13.34 -8.63 18.82
C GLU A 110 -12.08 -7.79 18.58
N PRO A 111 -11.16 -8.23 17.72
CA PRO A 111 -10.04 -7.40 17.32
C PRO A 111 -10.49 -6.28 16.39
N ILE A 112 -10.04 -5.06 16.64
CA ILE A 112 -10.04 -4.00 15.63
C ILE A 112 -8.85 -4.24 14.71
N GLU A 113 -9.14 -4.70 13.50
CA GLU A 113 -8.11 -4.82 12.47
C GLU A 113 -7.51 -3.45 12.15
N TYR A 114 -6.19 -3.41 12.04
CA TYR A 114 -5.44 -2.32 11.44
C TYR A 114 -5.79 -2.28 9.96
N ARG A 115 -6.70 -1.36 9.61
CA ARG A 115 -7.03 -1.04 8.22
C ARG A 115 -6.26 0.21 7.86
N LEU A 116 -5.35 0.11 6.89
CA LEU A 116 -4.84 1.31 6.24
C LEU A 116 -6.03 1.96 5.55
N ASP A 117 -6.49 3.08 6.09
CA ASP A 117 -7.65 3.75 5.56
C ASP A 117 -7.25 4.46 4.26
N CYS A 118 -7.67 3.93 3.11
CA CYS A 118 -7.35 4.48 1.78
C CYS A 118 -7.74 5.96 1.61
N ARG A 119 -8.57 6.48 2.53
CA ARG A 119 -8.81 7.91 2.80
C ARG A 119 -7.58 8.78 2.89
N MET A 120 -6.46 8.23 3.35
CA MET A 120 -5.23 9.01 3.52
C MET A 120 -4.67 9.47 2.18
N ILE A 121 -4.93 8.71 1.12
CA ILE A 121 -4.34 8.95 -0.19
C ILE A 121 -5.08 10.05 -0.96
N THR A 122 -6.38 10.20 -0.74
CA THR A 122 -7.16 11.35 -1.21
C THR A 122 -6.97 12.61 -0.38
N ALA A 123 -6.37 12.51 0.81
CA ALA A 123 -5.99 13.64 1.66
C ALA A 123 -4.63 14.27 1.28
N ILE A 124 -4.14 14.07 0.05
CA ILE A 124 -3.08 14.90 -0.49
C ILE A 124 -3.66 16.29 -0.65
N ARG A 125 -3.57 17.05 0.44
CA ARG A 125 -3.52 18.50 0.34
C ARG A 125 -2.34 18.79 -0.57
N LEU A 126 -2.65 19.22 -1.80
CA LEU A 126 -1.75 20.01 -2.62
C LEU A 126 -1.57 21.39 -1.95
N ASP A 127 -1.21 21.39 -0.66
CA ASP A 127 -0.94 22.60 0.11
C ASP A 127 0.26 23.29 -0.55
N ASP A 128 0.12 24.60 -0.77
CA ASP A 128 1.06 25.53 -1.41
C ASP A 128 2.42 25.67 -0.67
N SER A 129 2.75 24.75 0.24
CA SER A 129 4.02 24.76 0.95
C SER A 129 5.09 24.01 0.17
N ASN A 130 5.79 24.79 -0.66
CA ASN A 130 7.07 24.49 -1.27
C ASN A 130 8.08 23.96 -0.23
N ASP A 131 8.20 22.64 -0.08
CA ASP A 131 9.53 22.08 0.21
C ASP A 131 10.20 21.83 -1.15
N ASP A 132 10.65 22.94 -1.72
CA ASP A 132 11.09 23.05 -3.11
C ASP A 132 12.31 22.16 -3.35
N GLN A 133 13.13 21.91 -2.32
CA GLN A 133 14.39 21.18 -2.46
C GLN A 133 14.21 19.67 -2.63
N THR A 134 13.35 19.04 -1.82
CA THR A 134 13.03 17.60 -1.95
C THR A 134 12.35 17.31 -3.29
N THR A 135 11.37 18.15 -3.64
CA THR A 135 10.65 18.06 -4.92
C THR A 135 11.59 18.28 -6.11
N THR A 136 12.47 19.28 -6.04
CA THR A 136 13.46 19.55 -7.09
C THR A 136 14.44 18.39 -7.24
N SER A 137 14.91 17.79 -6.14
CA SER A 137 15.82 16.64 -6.22
C SER A 137 15.17 15.44 -6.91
N VAL A 138 13.92 15.13 -6.58
CA VAL A 138 13.16 14.04 -7.21
C VAL A 138 12.98 14.28 -8.70
N VAL A 139 12.59 15.50 -9.07
CA VAL A 139 12.38 15.90 -10.46
C VAL A 139 13.67 15.83 -11.25
N ASN A 140 14.79 16.27 -10.68
CA ASN A 140 16.09 16.18 -11.34
C ASN A 140 16.46 14.72 -11.62
N VAL A 141 16.31 13.82 -10.64
CA VAL A 141 16.58 12.38 -10.85
C VAL A 141 15.69 11.80 -11.96
N LEU A 142 14.40 12.14 -12.00
CA LEU A 142 13.46 11.72 -13.05
C LEU A 142 13.85 12.24 -14.44
N LEU A 143 14.30 13.50 -14.52
CA LEU A 143 14.63 14.13 -15.79
C LEU A 143 16.01 13.69 -16.33
N GLU A 144 16.98 13.49 -15.45
CA GLU A 144 18.37 13.09 -15.77
C GLU A 144 18.47 11.67 -16.37
N HIS A 145 17.58 10.76 -15.97
CA HIS A 145 17.63 9.35 -16.40
C HIS A 145 16.73 9.08 -17.61
N ASP A 146 17.13 8.11 -18.43
CA ASP A 146 16.33 7.66 -19.56
C ASP A 146 15.07 6.88 -19.11
N ALA A 147 14.02 6.93 -19.93
CA ALA A 147 12.73 6.37 -19.58
C ALA A 147 12.76 4.83 -19.48
N GLU A 148 13.57 4.15 -20.30
CA GLU A 148 13.68 2.69 -20.28
C GLU A 148 14.35 2.22 -18.97
N PHE A 149 15.41 2.91 -18.55
CA PHE A 149 16.11 2.68 -17.30
C PHE A 149 15.17 2.87 -16.10
N LEU A 150 14.45 4.00 -16.04
CA LEU A 150 13.47 4.25 -14.98
C LEU A 150 12.37 3.18 -14.96
N ALA A 151 11.85 2.79 -16.13
CA ALA A 151 10.83 1.78 -16.26
C ALA A 151 11.32 0.37 -15.82
N LYS A 152 12.58 0.01 -16.11
CA LYS A 152 13.20 -1.23 -15.62
C LYS A 152 13.35 -1.24 -14.09
N TYR A 153 13.69 -0.09 -13.49
CA TYR A 153 13.77 0.03 -12.02
C TYR A 153 12.39 -0.04 -11.36
N LEU A 154 11.36 0.51 -12.00
CA LEU A 154 9.99 0.34 -11.55
C LEU A 154 9.55 -1.13 -11.60
N LEU A 155 9.79 -1.83 -12.72
CA LEU A 155 9.55 -3.27 -12.84
C LEU A 155 10.30 -4.05 -11.75
N LYS A 156 11.60 -3.78 -11.55
CA LYS A 156 12.42 -4.41 -10.51
C LYS A 156 11.78 -4.27 -9.12
N THR A 157 11.24 -3.08 -8.83
CA THR A 157 10.57 -2.82 -7.56
C THR A 157 9.22 -3.53 -7.47
N ASN A 158 8.45 -3.60 -8.56
CA ASN A 158 7.17 -4.29 -8.60
C ASN A 158 7.32 -5.81 -8.45
N ILE A 159 8.32 -6.42 -9.10
CA ILE A 159 8.65 -7.84 -8.99
C ILE A 159 8.89 -8.26 -7.53
N ARG A 160 9.51 -7.40 -6.71
CA ARG A 160 9.76 -7.69 -5.28
C ARG A 160 8.46 -7.96 -4.50
N PHE A 161 7.34 -7.38 -4.92
CA PHE A 161 6.04 -7.62 -4.28
C PHE A 161 5.23 -8.71 -5.00
N ILE A 162 5.22 -8.65 -6.34
CA ILE A 162 4.29 -9.45 -7.15
C ILE A 162 4.85 -10.84 -7.47
N MET A 163 6.16 -10.99 -7.63
CA MET A 163 6.79 -12.25 -8.05
C MET A 163 7.66 -12.90 -6.96
N SER A 164 7.86 -12.23 -5.82
CA SER A 164 8.67 -12.79 -4.74
C SER A 164 8.06 -14.08 -4.20
N LYS A 165 8.90 -15.09 -4.02
CA LYS A 165 8.50 -16.42 -3.55
C LYS A 165 8.43 -16.41 -2.02
N CYS A 166 7.27 -16.77 -1.50
CA CYS A 166 6.94 -16.73 -0.09
C CYS A 166 6.55 -18.14 0.40
N LYS A 167 6.93 -18.49 1.62
CA LYS A 167 6.47 -19.73 2.25
C LYS A 167 5.13 -19.46 2.94
N ILE A 168 4.08 -20.17 2.57
CA ILE A 168 2.81 -20.09 3.28
C ILE A 168 2.80 -21.17 4.37
N VAL A 169 2.72 -20.74 5.64
CA VAL A 169 2.65 -21.68 6.77
C VAL A 169 1.30 -22.41 6.75
N GLY A 170 1.32 -23.74 6.64
CA GLY A 170 0.12 -24.60 6.76
C GLY A 170 -0.49 -25.08 5.43
N ILE A 171 -0.02 -24.57 4.29
CA ILE A 171 -0.12 -25.24 2.99
C ILE A 171 1.21 -25.99 2.82
N ASN A 172 1.26 -27.11 2.09
CA ASN A 172 2.49 -27.87 1.83
C ASN A 172 3.68 -26.91 1.62
N GLU A 173 4.89 -27.26 2.05
CA GLU A 173 6.10 -26.42 2.04
C GLU A 173 6.53 -25.87 0.64
N SER A 174 5.68 -25.99 -0.37
CA SER A 174 5.77 -25.30 -1.66
C SER A 174 5.81 -23.78 -1.47
N MET A 175 6.80 -23.17 -2.11
CA MET A 175 6.88 -21.72 -2.24
C MET A 175 5.78 -21.23 -3.18
N CYS A 176 5.16 -20.11 -2.84
CA CYS A 176 4.09 -19.47 -3.58
C CYS A 176 4.58 -18.08 -4.03
N SER A 177 4.40 -17.74 -5.31
CA SER A 177 4.67 -16.39 -5.80
C SER A 177 3.65 -15.39 -5.25
N GLY A 178 3.97 -14.09 -5.27
CA GLY A 178 3.01 -13.04 -4.90
C GLY A 178 1.72 -13.07 -5.75
N LEU A 179 1.83 -13.38 -7.05
CA LEU A 179 0.69 -13.54 -7.95
C LEU A 179 -0.23 -14.68 -7.53
N GLU A 180 0.32 -15.80 -7.07
CA GLU A 180 -0.48 -16.89 -6.51
C GLU A 180 -1.08 -16.48 -5.16
N LEU A 181 -0.26 -15.90 -4.27
CA LEU A 181 -0.66 -15.53 -2.92
C LEU A 181 -1.84 -14.55 -2.95
N MET A 182 -1.82 -13.55 -3.86
CA MET A 182 -2.89 -12.57 -3.96
C MET A 182 -4.25 -13.17 -4.36
N LEU A 183 -4.28 -14.37 -4.95
CA LEU A 183 -5.53 -15.08 -5.28
C LEU A 183 -6.05 -15.92 -4.11
N LEU A 184 -5.23 -16.14 -3.09
CA LEU A 184 -5.59 -16.92 -1.90
C LEU A 184 -6.18 -16.01 -0.81
N PRO A 185 -7.04 -16.53 0.10
CA PRO A 185 -7.52 -15.77 1.26
C PRO A 185 -6.38 -15.17 2.10
N GLU A 186 -5.29 -15.92 2.26
CA GLU A 186 -4.09 -15.52 2.99
C GLU A 186 -3.37 -14.31 2.36
N GLY A 187 -3.64 -14.00 1.10
CA GLY A 187 -3.07 -12.85 0.39
C GLY A 187 -3.70 -11.49 0.68
N SER A 188 -4.61 -11.37 1.64
CA SER A 188 -5.30 -10.09 1.92
C SER A 188 -4.34 -8.95 2.21
N GLN A 189 -3.28 -9.21 3.00
CA GLN A 189 -2.28 -8.18 3.28
C GLN A 189 -1.56 -7.74 2.00
N LEU A 190 -1.13 -8.70 1.16
CA LEU A 190 -0.49 -8.40 -0.12
C LEU A 190 -1.42 -7.59 -1.04
N ARG A 191 -2.70 -7.94 -1.15
CA ARG A 191 -3.68 -7.17 -1.96
C ARG A 191 -3.81 -5.73 -1.48
N LYS A 192 -3.90 -5.51 -0.15
CA LYS A 192 -3.94 -4.16 0.44
C LYS A 192 -2.65 -3.39 0.13
N ASP A 193 -1.49 -4.01 0.28
CA ASP A 193 -0.19 -3.38 -0.01
C ASP A 193 -0.04 -3.01 -1.49
N LEU A 194 -0.54 -3.86 -2.41
CA LEU A 194 -0.57 -3.58 -3.85
C LEU A 194 -1.49 -2.40 -4.19
N ILE A 195 -2.66 -2.30 -3.55
CA ILE A 195 -3.56 -1.15 -3.69
C ILE A 195 -2.87 0.13 -3.22
N ILE A 196 -2.23 0.09 -2.04
CA ILE A 196 -1.50 1.25 -1.49
C ILE A 196 -0.35 1.66 -2.42
N ARG A 197 0.43 0.69 -2.92
CA ARG A 197 1.53 0.95 -3.84
C ARG A 197 1.04 1.62 -5.13
N HIS A 198 -0.05 1.11 -5.71
CA HIS A 198 -0.69 1.68 -6.88
C HIS A 198 -1.10 3.14 -6.66
N GLU A 199 -1.85 3.38 -5.60
CA GLU A 199 -2.33 4.71 -5.24
C GLU A 199 -1.16 5.68 -4.97
N CYS A 200 -0.15 5.26 -4.22
CA CYS A 200 1.04 6.08 -3.96
C CYS A 200 1.78 6.45 -5.26
N LEU A 201 1.93 5.51 -6.21
CA LEU A 201 2.58 5.78 -7.48
C LEU A 201 1.73 6.72 -8.36
N LYS A 202 0.42 6.50 -8.46
CA LYS A 202 -0.55 7.40 -9.12
C LYS A 202 -0.37 8.84 -8.62
N TYR A 203 -0.36 9.03 -7.30
CA TYR A 203 -0.24 10.37 -6.73
C TYR A 203 1.17 10.93 -6.75
N PHE A 204 2.20 10.09 -6.76
CA PHE A 204 3.57 10.52 -7.00
C PHE A 204 3.70 11.15 -8.41
N VAL A 205 3.11 10.53 -9.44
CA VAL A 205 3.02 11.09 -10.79
C VAL A 205 2.29 12.44 -10.78
N ILE A 206 1.11 12.50 -10.16
CA ILE A 206 0.30 13.73 -10.10
C ILE A 206 1.07 14.87 -9.41
N THR A 207 1.69 14.56 -8.27
CA THR A 207 2.37 15.55 -7.43
C THR A 207 3.65 16.06 -8.08
N THR A 208 4.44 15.18 -8.69
CA THR A 208 5.67 15.60 -9.40
C THR A 208 5.36 16.58 -10.53
N ILE A 209 4.25 16.39 -11.25
CA ILE A 209 3.81 17.33 -12.30
C ILE A 209 3.24 18.61 -11.69
N LEU A 210 2.22 18.52 -10.84
CA LEU A 210 1.42 19.68 -10.44
C LEU A 210 2.13 20.62 -9.46
N LYS A 211 3.10 20.13 -8.68
CA LYS A 211 3.83 20.98 -7.71
C LYS A 211 4.97 21.80 -8.31
N GLN A 212 5.32 21.62 -9.60
CA GLN A 212 6.37 22.46 -10.18
C GLN A 212 5.87 23.89 -10.37
N SER A 213 6.69 24.86 -9.98
CA SER A 213 6.45 26.29 -10.22
C SER A 213 6.69 26.69 -11.68
N ASP A 214 7.63 26.04 -12.35
CA ASP A 214 7.98 26.30 -13.74
C ASP A 214 7.15 25.44 -14.70
N GLN A 215 6.34 26.09 -15.53
CA GLN A 215 5.55 25.43 -16.57
C GLN A 215 6.40 24.61 -17.54
N SER A 216 7.61 25.06 -17.88
CA SER A 216 8.48 24.31 -18.78
C SER A 216 8.82 22.93 -18.20
N LYS A 217 9.15 22.87 -16.91
CA LYS A 217 9.39 21.61 -16.19
C LYS A 217 8.13 20.76 -16.08
N GLN A 218 6.96 21.36 -15.87
CA GLN A 218 5.69 20.61 -15.85
C GLN A 218 5.45 19.87 -17.18
N LEU A 219 5.66 20.55 -18.31
CA LEU A 219 5.54 19.96 -19.65
C LEU A 219 6.59 18.85 -19.87
N GLU A 220 7.81 19.06 -19.38
CA GLU A 220 8.87 18.06 -19.49
C GLU A 220 8.58 16.80 -18.67
N LEU A 221 8.00 16.95 -17.47
CA LEU A 221 7.59 15.84 -16.62
C LEU A 221 6.40 15.06 -17.20
N ILE A 222 5.42 15.74 -17.81
CA ILE A 222 4.36 15.06 -18.57
C ILE A 222 4.96 14.18 -19.65
N ARG A 223 5.89 14.74 -20.45
CA ARG A 223 6.59 13.98 -21.50
C ARG A 223 7.34 12.79 -20.92
N LYS A 224 8.12 13.00 -19.86
CA LYS A 224 8.90 11.95 -19.20
C LYS A 224 8.01 10.81 -18.68
N TRP A 225 6.89 11.12 -18.02
CA TRP A 225 5.97 10.10 -17.53
C TRP A 225 5.26 9.35 -18.67
N MET A 226 4.94 10.02 -19.79
CA MET A 226 4.46 9.33 -21.00
C MET A 226 5.51 8.41 -21.60
N ASP A 227 6.78 8.84 -21.68
CA ASP A 227 7.87 8.01 -22.17
C ASP A 227 8.04 6.76 -21.29
N ILE A 228 8.01 6.92 -19.95
CA ILE A 228 8.10 5.79 -19.01
C ILE A 228 6.90 4.85 -19.19
N ALA A 229 5.67 5.37 -19.27
CA ALA A 229 4.48 4.56 -19.51
C ALA A 229 4.56 3.81 -20.85
N ASN A 230 5.09 4.45 -21.89
CA ASN A 230 5.28 3.82 -23.20
C ASN A 230 6.31 2.68 -23.16
N GLN A 231 7.39 2.82 -22.38
CA GLN A 231 8.36 1.75 -22.16
C GLN A 231 7.76 0.58 -21.37
N LEU A 232 6.97 0.87 -20.33
CA LEU A 232 6.29 -0.16 -19.54
C LEU A 232 5.30 -0.99 -20.38
N GLU A 233 4.55 -0.36 -21.27
CA GLU A 233 3.57 -1.06 -22.13
C GLU A 233 4.22 -1.81 -23.30
N ASN A 234 5.14 -1.17 -24.04
CA ASN A 234 5.55 -1.68 -25.36
C ASN A 234 6.90 -2.42 -25.37
N SER A 235 7.67 -2.37 -24.28
CA SER A 235 9.01 -2.96 -24.23
C SER A 235 9.26 -3.83 -23.02
N ILE A 236 8.69 -3.46 -21.87
CA ILE A 236 8.90 -4.15 -20.59
C ILE A 236 7.70 -5.04 -20.23
N HIS A 237 6.49 -4.66 -20.63
CA HIS A 237 5.22 -5.33 -20.33
C HIS A 237 4.93 -5.46 -18.81
N ASP A 238 5.21 -4.38 -18.07
CA ASP A 238 4.75 -4.20 -16.68
C ASP A 238 3.40 -3.46 -16.70
N HIS A 239 2.32 -4.19 -16.92
CA HIS A 239 0.99 -3.61 -17.05
C HIS A 239 0.47 -3.05 -15.71
N PHE A 240 0.95 -3.55 -14.57
CA PHE A 240 0.67 -2.99 -13.23
C PHE A 240 1.28 -1.59 -13.05
N GLY A 241 2.56 -1.44 -13.37
CA GLY A 241 3.28 -0.17 -13.32
C GLY A 241 2.71 0.83 -14.35
N PHE A 242 2.48 0.38 -15.58
CA PHE A 242 1.85 1.15 -16.64
C PHE A 242 0.49 1.70 -16.20
N GLY A 243 -0.40 0.83 -15.71
CA GLY A 243 -1.72 1.22 -15.23
C GLY A 243 -1.62 2.30 -14.14
N SER A 244 -0.77 2.09 -13.14
CA SER A 244 -0.56 3.04 -12.04
C SER A 244 -0.14 4.44 -12.51
N ILE A 245 0.76 4.53 -13.51
CA ILE A 245 1.15 5.82 -14.11
C ILE A 245 -0.01 6.42 -14.92
N MET A 246 -0.75 5.59 -15.67
CA MET A 246 -1.88 6.05 -16.48
C MET A 246 -3.02 6.62 -15.63
N PHE A 247 -3.31 6.05 -14.46
CA PHE A 247 -4.22 6.68 -13.48
C PHE A 247 -3.74 8.07 -13.06
N GLY A 248 -2.43 8.29 -12.92
CA GLY A 248 -1.87 9.60 -12.62
C GLY A 248 -1.97 10.58 -13.80
N LEU A 249 -1.60 10.14 -15.01
CA LEU A 249 -1.64 10.99 -16.22
C LEU A 249 -3.06 11.35 -16.64
N CYS A 250 -4.00 10.42 -16.52
CA CYS A 250 -5.43 10.63 -16.82
C CYS A 250 -6.15 11.43 -15.74
N PHE A 251 -5.47 11.87 -14.67
CA PHE A 251 -6.10 12.62 -13.59
C PHE A 251 -6.70 13.92 -14.12
N PRO A 252 -7.96 14.28 -13.77
CA PRO A 252 -8.67 15.40 -14.40
C PRO A 252 -7.92 16.74 -14.28
N ARG A 253 -7.28 17.00 -13.14
CA ARG A 253 -6.50 18.24 -12.94
C ARG A 253 -5.28 18.34 -13.86
N ILE A 254 -4.78 17.23 -14.39
CA ILE A 254 -3.74 17.22 -15.42
C ILE A 254 -4.39 17.37 -16.80
N GLN A 255 -5.36 16.52 -17.15
CA GLN A 255 -5.98 16.46 -18.48
C GLN A 255 -6.75 17.75 -18.86
N ASP A 256 -7.52 18.32 -17.94
CA ASP A 256 -8.36 19.49 -18.20
C ASP A 256 -7.63 20.83 -17.98
N SER A 257 -6.33 20.77 -17.71
CA SER A 257 -5.51 21.94 -17.42
C SER A 257 -5.18 22.78 -18.66
N THR A 258 -4.92 24.07 -18.44
CA THR A 258 -4.32 24.95 -19.47
C THR A 258 -2.94 24.45 -19.89
N MET A 259 -2.22 23.80 -18.99
CA MET A 259 -0.91 23.18 -19.22
C MET A 259 -1.00 22.07 -20.26
N TRP A 260 -1.99 21.16 -20.19
CA TRP A 260 -2.18 20.09 -21.18
C TRP A 260 -2.51 20.61 -22.57
N LYS A 261 -3.30 21.69 -22.66
CA LYS A 261 -3.58 22.37 -23.94
C LYS A 261 -2.31 22.95 -24.56
N ILE A 262 -1.47 23.58 -23.75
CA ILE A 262 -0.17 24.12 -24.19
C ILE A 262 0.79 22.98 -24.58
N PHE A 263 0.79 21.89 -23.81
CA PHE A 263 1.54 20.68 -24.14
C PHE A 263 1.15 20.17 -25.53
N GLY A 264 -0.14 20.00 -25.81
CA GLY A 264 -0.61 19.52 -27.10
C GLY A 264 -0.32 20.45 -28.28
N GLN A 265 -0.22 21.75 -28.06
CA GLN A 265 0.22 22.70 -29.09
C GLN A 265 1.71 22.55 -29.42
N LYS A 266 2.56 22.24 -28.42
CA LYS A 266 4.01 22.10 -28.59
C LYS A 266 4.45 20.69 -28.99
N HIS A 267 3.73 19.67 -28.51
CA HIS A 267 4.07 18.24 -28.60
C HIS A 267 2.85 17.44 -29.08
N GLY A 268 2.32 17.80 -30.25
CA GLY A 268 1.13 17.16 -30.82
C GLY A 268 1.31 15.65 -31.09
N GLU A 269 2.54 15.21 -31.35
CA GLU A 269 2.94 13.81 -31.47
C GLU A 269 2.71 13.02 -30.17
N TYR A 270 2.99 13.62 -29.01
CA TYR A 270 2.79 12.99 -27.71
C TYR A 270 1.32 12.88 -27.34
N ILE A 271 0.49 13.87 -27.72
CA ILE A 271 -0.96 13.75 -27.54
C ILE A 271 -1.51 12.60 -28.38
N ARG A 272 -1.04 12.43 -29.62
CA ARG A 272 -1.46 11.29 -30.46
C ARG A 272 -0.99 9.96 -29.87
N LEU A 273 0.25 9.89 -29.37
CA LEU A 273 0.75 8.71 -28.67
C LEU A 273 -0.12 8.39 -27.45
N PHE A 274 -0.46 9.40 -26.66
CA PHE A 274 -1.27 9.23 -25.46
C PHE A 274 -2.67 8.73 -25.81
N GLU A 275 -3.41 9.41 -26.69
CA GLU A 275 -4.80 9.04 -26.99
C GLU A 275 -4.91 7.71 -27.76
N ASN A 276 -4.06 7.52 -28.78
CA ASN A 276 -4.20 6.38 -29.70
C ASN A 276 -3.49 5.11 -29.23
N ASN A 277 -2.54 5.21 -28.28
CA ASN A 277 -1.82 4.06 -27.76
C ASN A 277 -2.08 3.92 -26.25
N LEU A 278 -1.53 4.81 -25.44
CA LEU A 278 -1.48 4.62 -23.99
C LEU A 278 -2.89 4.61 -23.36
N ARG A 279 -3.71 5.61 -23.63
CA ARG A 279 -5.07 5.71 -23.09
C ARG A 279 -5.97 4.61 -23.63
N PHE A 280 -5.83 4.27 -24.92
CA PHE A 280 -6.55 3.16 -25.53
C PHE A 280 -6.25 1.82 -24.83
N LYS A 281 -4.96 1.50 -24.63
CA LYS A 281 -4.51 0.30 -23.91
C LYS A 281 -5.00 0.27 -22.47
N PHE A 282 -4.83 1.39 -21.76
CA PHE A 282 -5.31 1.54 -20.39
C PHE A 282 -6.83 1.31 -20.29
N THR A 283 -7.61 1.92 -21.18
CA THR A 283 -9.07 1.73 -21.24
C THR A 283 -9.44 0.27 -21.54
N ASN A 284 -8.70 -0.42 -22.41
CA ASN A 284 -8.92 -1.83 -22.66
C ASN A 284 -8.65 -2.69 -21.42
N TYR A 285 -7.61 -2.38 -20.64
CA TYR A 285 -7.36 -3.09 -19.39
C TYR A 285 -8.47 -2.85 -18.37
N MET A 286 -8.98 -1.63 -18.27
CA MET A 286 -10.11 -1.32 -17.38
C MET A 286 -11.40 -2.05 -17.79
N ASN A 287 -11.64 -2.24 -19.09
CA ASN A 287 -12.85 -2.89 -19.60
C ASN A 287 -12.73 -4.41 -19.78
N ASN A 288 -11.52 -4.93 -19.89
CA ASN A 288 -11.23 -6.35 -20.05
C ASN A 288 -9.82 -6.65 -19.54
N ALA A 289 -9.74 -6.92 -18.24
CA ALA A 289 -8.48 -7.07 -17.53
C ALA A 289 -7.61 -8.23 -18.04
N ARG A 290 -8.20 -9.24 -18.69
CA ARG A 290 -7.50 -10.40 -19.29
C ARG A 290 -6.51 -10.02 -20.38
N ILE A 291 -6.70 -8.87 -21.02
CA ILE A 291 -5.78 -8.41 -22.06
C ILE A 291 -4.37 -8.16 -21.48
N SER A 292 -4.27 -7.92 -20.17
CA SER A 292 -3.01 -7.67 -19.48
C SER A 292 -2.20 -8.94 -19.11
N SER A 293 -2.80 -10.12 -19.24
CA SER A 293 -2.16 -11.43 -19.02
C SER A 293 -1.73 -12.10 -20.34
N SER A 294 -1.35 -11.29 -21.33
CA SER A 294 -0.81 -11.78 -22.60
C SER A 294 0.51 -12.55 -22.40
N PRO A 295 0.90 -13.44 -23.33
CA PRO A 295 2.08 -14.31 -23.16
C PRO A 295 3.43 -13.58 -23.01
N ASP A 296 3.52 -12.34 -23.47
CA ASP A 296 4.66 -11.44 -23.38
C ASP A 296 4.69 -10.59 -22.10
N SER A 297 3.61 -10.62 -21.32
CA SER A 297 3.46 -9.86 -20.09
C SER A 297 4.50 -10.26 -19.04
N CYS A 298 5.16 -9.27 -18.43
CA CYS A 298 5.96 -9.48 -17.23
C CYS A 298 5.08 -9.45 -15.98
N LEU A 299 4.20 -8.45 -15.87
CA LEU A 299 3.28 -8.29 -14.75
C LEU A 299 1.89 -7.90 -15.26
N PRO A 300 0.83 -8.66 -14.94
CA PRO A 300 -0.53 -8.32 -15.37
C PRO A 300 -1.10 -7.11 -14.63
N PHE A 301 -2.16 -6.52 -15.19
CA PHE A 301 -2.91 -5.44 -14.57
C PHE A 301 -3.87 -6.03 -13.52
N ILE A 302 -3.40 -6.07 -12.27
CA ILE A 302 -4.05 -6.79 -11.16
C ILE A 302 -4.87 -5.91 -10.21
N ILE A 303 -4.92 -4.60 -10.44
CA ILE A 303 -5.53 -3.66 -9.47
C ILE A 303 -7.03 -3.85 -9.31
N GLN A 304 -7.77 -4.06 -10.40
CA GLN A 304 -9.20 -4.38 -10.33
C GLN A 304 -9.46 -5.66 -9.54
N LEU A 305 -8.60 -6.68 -9.73
CA LEU A 305 -8.70 -7.94 -9.00
C LEU A 305 -8.42 -7.76 -7.51
N CYS A 306 -7.41 -6.96 -7.14
CA CYS A 306 -7.16 -6.62 -5.74
C CYS A 306 -8.36 -5.90 -5.11
N HIS A 307 -8.92 -4.90 -5.81
CA HIS A 307 -10.08 -4.17 -5.31
C HIS A 307 -11.28 -5.10 -5.16
N ILE A 308 -11.65 -5.90 -6.16
CA ILE A 308 -12.86 -6.72 -6.07
C ILE A 308 -12.80 -7.76 -4.95
N ILE A 309 -11.63 -8.38 -4.72
CA ILE A 309 -11.46 -9.37 -3.66
C ILE A 309 -11.53 -8.71 -2.27
N GLU A 310 -10.95 -7.52 -2.12
CA GLU A 310 -10.99 -6.75 -0.85
C GLU A 310 -12.32 -5.97 -0.66
N CYS A 311 -13.07 -5.72 -1.74
CA CYS A 311 -14.37 -5.03 -1.75
C CYS A 311 -15.52 -5.84 -1.14
N SER A 312 -15.27 -7.06 -0.64
CA SER A 312 -16.20 -7.71 0.30
C SER A 312 -16.39 -6.90 1.60
N HIS A 313 -15.53 -5.91 1.90
CA HIS A 313 -15.64 -5.04 3.08
C HIS A 313 -15.34 -3.55 2.88
N ILE A 314 -15.13 -3.08 1.64
CA ILE A 314 -14.71 -1.70 1.35
C ILE A 314 -15.57 -1.11 0.24
N VAL A 315 -16.80 -0.74 0.56
CA VAL A 315 -17.49 0.39 -0.09
C VAL A 315 -18.20 1.15 1.02
N ASP A 316 -17.45 1.95 1.75
CA ASP A 316 -18.05 3.04 2.51
C ASP A 316 -17.50 4.33 1.92
N THR A 317 -18.22 4.83 0.92
CA THR A 317 -17.93 6.08 0.21
C THR A 317 -18.03 7.31 1.12
N ASN A 318 -18.51 7.15 2.37
CA ASN A 318 -18.61 8.20 3.38
C ASN A 318 -17.29 8.51 4.08
N LEU A 319 -16.23 7.80 3.70
CA LEU A 319 -15.01 7.75 4.47
C LEU A 319 -13.92 8.64 3.88
N LEU A 320 -13.95 9.03 2.60
CA LEU A 320 -13.08 10.06 2.04
C LEU A 320 -13.08 11.33 2.91
N PRO A 321 -11.91 11.86 3.32
CA PRO A 321 -11.88 12.96 4.26
C PRO A 321 -12.23 14.27 3.55
N LYS A 322 -13.13 15.04 4.19
CA LYS A 322 -13.45 16.45 3.96
C LYS A 322 -12.24 17.39 4.15
N LEU A 323 -11.15 17.15 3.42
CA LEU A 323 -9.89 17.90 3.50
C LEU A 323 -9.39 18.26 2.10
N THR A 324 -10.29 18.77 1.26
CA THR A 324 -9.95 19.52 0.06
C THR A 324 -10.23 21.00 0.29
N ASP A 325 -9.36 21.86 -0.22
CA ASP A 325 -9.53 23.32 -0.26
C ASP A 325 -10.91 23.67 -0.84
N ASP A 326 -11.57 24.74 -0.38
CA ASP A 326 -12.93 25.15 -0.81
C ASP A 326 -13.03 25.41 -2.34
N LYS A 327 -11.90 25.35 -3.05
CA LYS A 327 -11.77 25.48 -4.51
C LYS A 327 -11.68 24.16 -5.27
N PHE A 328 -11.49 23.03 -4.59
CA PHE A 328 -11.34 21.72 -5.24
C PHE A 328 -12.58 20.87 -4.99
N ASP A 329 -13.33 20.64 -6.07
CA ASP A 329 -14.61 19.96 -6.04
C ASP A 329 -14.43 18.45 -5.80
N GLU A 330 -14.84 18.01 -4.60
CA GLU A 330 -14.82 16.62 -4.13
C GLU A 330 -15.64 15.69 -5.05
N SER A 331 -16.60 16.24 -5.81
CA SER A 331 -17.36 15.48 -6.80
C SER A 331 -16.51 14.93 -7.94
N LEU A 332 -15.41 15.60 -8.32
CA LEU A 332 -14.55 15.20 -9.44
C LEU A 332 -13.68 13.98 -9.12
N LEU A 333 -13.18 13.85 -7.88
CA LEU A 333 -12.44 12.66 -7.43
C LEU A 333 -13.38 11.44 -7.35
N LEU A 334 -14.55 11.66 -6.74
CA LEU A 334 -15.56 10.62 -6.61
C LEU A 334 -16.13 10.21 -7.98
N GLU A 335 -16.30 11.15 -8.91
CA GLU A 335 -16.66 10.87 -10.30
C GLU A 335 -15.55 10.14 -11.02
N TYR A 336 -14.28 10.52 -10.88
CA TYR A 336 -13.17 9.85 -11.55
C TYR A 336 -13.01 8.38 -11.14
N ASP A 337 -13.05 8.09 -9.82
CA ASP A 337 -12.99 6.72 -9.32
C ASP A 337 -14.27 5.92 -9.67
N LYS A 338 -15.43 6.59 -9.81
CA LYS A 338 -16.66 5.98 -10.37
C LYS A 338 -16.58 5.75 -11.87
N GLN A 339 -15.93 6.64 -12.61
CA GLN A 339 -15.80 6.64 -14.08
C GLN A 339 -14.80 5.58 -14.54
N ILE A 340 -13.87 5.19 -13.66
CA ILE A 340 -12.90 4.10 -13.90
C ILE A 340 -13.39 2.76 -13.30
N GLY A 341 -14.64 2.68 -12.84
CA GLY A 341 -15.30 1.38 -12.54
C GLY A 341 -14.77 0.61 -11.32
N LEU A 342 -13.79 1.13 -10.57
CA LEU A 342 -13.21 0.46 -9.40
C LEU A 342 -14.19 0.30 -8.22
N ASN A 343 -15.35 0.96 -8.28
CA ASN A 343 -16.37 0.94 -7.23
C ASN A 343 -17.74 0.37 -7.69
N ASN A 344 -17.87 -0.06 -8.95
CA ASN A 344 -19.15 -0.51 -9.53
C ASN A 344 -18.95 -1.76 -10.41
N PHE A 345 -18.39 -2.83 -9.83
CA PHE A 345 -18.23 -4.10 -10.55
C PHE A 345 -19.60 -4.78 -10.75
N GLY A 346 -19.97 -5.01 -12.00
CA GLY A 346 -21.09 -5.86 -12.38
C GLY A 346 -20.73 -7.35 -12.35
N PHE A 347 -21.72 -8.22 -12.58
CA PHE A 347 -21.49 -9.66 -12.68
C PHE A 347 -20.56 -10.03 -13.84
N ASP A 348 -20.64 -9.31 -14.97
CA ASP A 348 -19.75 -9.54 -16.10
C ASP A 348 -18.29 -9.23 -15.74
N ASP A 349 -18.03 -8.14 -15.00
CA ASP A 349 -16.70 -7.78 -14.51
C ASP A 349 -16.13 -8.86 -13.56
N ILE A 350 -16.98 -9.43 -12.70
CA ILE A 350 -16.60 -10.53 -11.79
C ILE A 350 -16.18 -11.77 -12.59
N ILE A 351 -16.94 -12.11 -13.63
CA ILE A 351 -16.63 -13.26 -14.50
C ILE A 351 -15.29 -13.02 -15.19
N GLU A 352 -15.09 -11.84 -15.77
CA GLU A 352 -13.84 -11.50 -16.46
C GLU A 352 -12.62 -11.53 -15.52
N LEU A 353 -12.77 -11.02 -14.30
CA LEU A 353 -11.70 -11.05 -13.29
C LEU A 353 -11.43 -12.46 -12.76
N THR A 354 -12.45 -13.33 -12.71
CA THR A 354 -12.27 -14.75 -12.41
C THR A 354 -11.49 -15.44 -13.52
N GLU A 355 -11.81 -15.15 -14.78
CA GLU A 355 -11.05 -15.67 -15.92
C GLU A 355 -9.61 -15.15 -15.96
N LEU A 356 -9.39 -13.87 -15.60
CA LEU A 356 -8.04 -13.33 -15.39
C LEU A 356 -7.29 -14.12 -14.32
N SER A 357 -7.93 -14.44 -13.18
CA SER A 357 -7.30 -15.21 -12.11
C SER A 357 -6.83 -16.60 -12.59
N ASN A 358 -7.62 -17.26 -13.44
CA ASN A 358 -7.23 -18.54 -14.04
C ASN A 358 -6.04 -18.37 -15.00
N GLN A 359 -6.06 -17.33 -15.85
CA GLN A 359 -4.94 -17.04 -16.75
C GLN A 359 -3.65 -16.73 -15.98
N ILE A 360 -3.75 -16.03 -14.84
CA ILE A 360 -2.60 -15.77 -13.99
C ILE A 360 -1.98 -17.10 -13.54
N ILE A 361 -2.80 -18.01 -12.99
CA ILE A 361 -2.34 -19.31 -12.48
C ILE A 361 -1.72 -20.16 -13.59
N GLU A 362 -2.32 -20.19 -14.78
CA GLU A 362 -1.83 -20.98 -15.91
C GLU A 362 -0.47 -20.48 -16.46
N ASN A 363 -0.16 -19.19 -16.26
CA ASN A 363 1.00 -18.53 -16.88
C ASN A 363 2.08 -18.06 -15.87
N LEU A 364 2.02 -18.49 -14.61
CA LEU A 364 2.96 -18.05 -13.55
C LEU A 364 4.43 -18.17 -13.93
N ASP A 365 4.83 -19.34 -14.43
CA ASP A 365 6.21 -19.60 -14.85
C ASP A 365 6.62 -18.70 -16.02
N GLN A 366 5.67 -18.37 -16.90
CA GLN A 366 5.91 -17.48 -18.04
C GLN A 366 6.12 -16.03 -17.57
N PHE A 367 5.35 -15.52 -16.61
CA PHE A 367 5.58 -14.19 -16.03
C PHE A 367 6.97 -14.09 -15.38
N ASP A 368 7.37 -15.10 -14.61
CA ASP A 368 8.71 -15.16 -13.99
C ASP A 368 9.82 -15.19 -15.06
N HIS A 369 9.66 -16.01 -16.09
CA HIS A 369 10.61 -16.08 -17.21
C HIS A 369 10.72 -14.74 -17.95
N ASN A 370 9.59 -14.11 -18.26
CA ASN A 370 9.53 -12.82 -18.96
C ASN A 370 10.26 -11.74 -18.14
N CYS A 371 9.97 -11.66 -16.83
CA CYS A 371 10.65 -10.75 -15.90
C CYS A 371 12.17 -10.96 -15.93
N GLN A 372 12.64 -12.21 -15.79
CA GLN A 372 14.08 -12.52 -15.82
C GLN A 372 14.72 -12.15 -17.16
N SER A 373 14.01 -12.34 -18.28
CA SER A 373 14.51 -12.05 -19.62
C SER A 373 14.82 -10.56 -19.82
N ILE A 374 14.02 -9.65 -19.25
CA ILE A 374 14.23 -8.19 -19.33
C ILE A 374 15.56 -7.79 -18.68
N PHE A 375 15.91 -8.39 -17.53
CA PHE A 375 17.15 -8.10 -16.82
C PHE A 375 18.36 -8.82 -17.44
N LEU A 376 18.21 -10.05 -17.97
CA LEU A 376 19.27 -10.76 -18.66
C LEU A 376 19.74 -10.04 -19.94
N ARG A 377 18.81 -9.43 -20.68
CA ARG A 377 19.11 -8.60 -21.88
C ARG A 377 19.91 -7.33 -21.55
N SER A 378 19.94 -6.91 -20.29
CA SER A 378 20.56 -5.65 -19.86
C SER A 378 22.04 -5.77 -19.45
N ASN A 379 22.67 -6.94 -19.58
CA ASN A 379 24.06 -7.22 -19.14
C ASN A 379 25.17 -6.70 -20.07
N SER A 380 25.00 -5.54 -20.71
CA SER A 380 26.11 -4.89 -21.42
C SER A 380 26.25 -3.42 -21.03
N ASN A 381 27.23 -3.20 -20.16
CA ASN A 381 27.88 -1.93 -19.81
C ASN A 381 27.15 -1.03 -18.79
N HIS A 382 27.75 -0.97 -17.59
CA HIS A 382 27.52 -0.01 -16.49
C HIS A 382 26.19 -0.12 -15.74
N GLN A 383 26.13 -0.99 -14.72
CA GLN A 383 25.21 -0.80 -13.60
C GLN A 383 26.01 -0.58 -12.32
N GLN A 384 26.52 0.64 -12.17
CA GLN A 384 26.66 1.18 -10.83
C GLN A 384 25.21 1.40 -10.34
N VAL A 385 24.81 0.73 -9.27
CA VAL A 385 23.46 0.88 -8.71
C VAL A 385 23.31 2.33 -8.28
N ASP A 386 22.53 3.13 -9.01
CA ASP A 386 22.19 4.47 -8.54
C ASP A 386 21.20 4.31 -7.38
N THR A 387 21.72 4.47 -6.17
CA THR A 387 20.96 4.36 -4.92
C THR A 387 19.80 5.36 -4.85
N ASN A 388 19.87 6.47 -5.60
CA ASN A 388 18.80 7.45 -5.66
C ASN A 388 17.62 6.94 -6.50
N VAL A 389 17.90 6.26 -7.62
CA VAL A 389 16.85 5.67 -8.48
C VAL A 389 16.23 4.43 -7.84
N ASP A 390 16.99 3.60 -7.11
CA ASP A 390 16.43 2.44 -6.38
C ASP A 390 15.43 2.89 -5.31
N ARG A 391 15.66 4.04 -4.67
CA ARG A 391 14.74 4.63 -3.68
C ARG A 391 13.51 5.28 -4.32
N LEU A 392 13.67 5.85 -5.51
CA LEU A 392 12.65 6.66 -6.19
C LEU A 392 11.30 5.96 -6.30
N PHE A 393 11.29 4.66 -6.60
CA PHE A 393 10.06 3.88 -6.85
C PHE A 393 9.61 3.02 -5.66
N ARG A 394 10.24 3.17 -4.50
CA ARG A 394 9.81 2.47 -3.29
C ARG A 394 8.54 3.11 -2.73
N THR A 395 7.60 2.29 -2.29
CA THR A 395 6.31 2.79 -1.78
C THR A 395 6.51 3.62 -0.51
N ASP A 396 7.47 3.28 0.36
CA ASP A 396 7.73 4.01 1.60
C ASP A 396 8.29 5.41 1.30
N PHE A 397 9.10 5.53 0.25
CA PHE A 397 9.56 6.82 -0.25
C PHE A 397 8.39 7.66 -0.77
N HIS A 398 7.51 7.09 -1.61
CA HIS A 398 6.35 7.82 -2.13
C HIS A 398 5.45 8.32 -0.99
N VAL A 399 5.19 7.48 0.01
CA VAL A 399 4.41 7.87 1.18
C VAL A 399 5.05 9.06 1.89
N ARG A 400 6.35 9.00 2.21
CA ARG A 400 7.04 10.14 2.85
C ARG A 400 7.01 11.39 1.97
N PHE A 401 7.28 11.23 0.69
CA PHE A 401 7.21 12.32 -0.29
C PHE A 401 5.82 12.97 -0.34
N LEU A 402 4.75 12.19 -0.21
CA LEU A 402 3.39 12.70 -0.27
C LEU A 402 2.92 13.29 1.07
N PHE A 403 3.38 12.77 2.21
CA PHE A 403 2.75 13.04 3.51
C PHE A 403 3.66 13.60 4.62
N ASP A 404 4.99 13.41 4.60
CA ASP A 404 5.89 13.86 5.69
C ASP A 404 6.15 15.38 5.71
N HIS A 405 5.71 16.11 4.67
CA HIS A 405 5.95 17.55 4.52
C HIS A 405 5.24 18.43 5.59
N ASN A 406 4.36 17.83 6.40
CA ASN A 406 3.58 18.54 7.42
C ASN A 406 4.25 18.64 8.80
N HIS A 407 5.40 18.00 9.01
CA HIS A 407 6.03 17.96 10.34
C HIS A 407 6.55 19.32 10.84
N HIS A 408 6.93 20.25 9.95
CA HIS A 408 7.52 21.53 10.36
C HIS A 408 6.54 22.70 10.51
N LYS A 409 5.33 22.63 9.93
CA LYS A 409 4.35 23.74 9.99
C LYS A 409 3.35 23.65 11.16
N HIS A 410 3.06 22.45 11.66
CA HIS A 410 2.06 22.25 12.72
C HIS A 410 2.51 22.61 14.15
N GLN A 411 3.73 23.13 14.33
CA GLN A 411 4.13 23.71 15.63
C GLN A 411 3.56 25.11 15.90
N ARG A 412 2.88 25.76 14.91
CA ARG A 412 2.36 27.14 15.07
C ARG A 412 0.84 27.26 15.18
N THR A 413 0.08 26.18 15.00
CA THR A 413 -1.38 26.18 15.18
C THR A 413 -1.77 25.10 16.19
N ASN A 414 -2.62 25.44 17.16
CA ASN A 414 -3.08 24.53 18.23
C ASN A 414 -3.95 23.34 17.73
N GLU A 415 -3.96 23.06 16.43
CA GLU A 415 -4.60 21.88 15.86
C GLU A 415 -3.55 20.77 15.76
N LYS A 416 -3.64 19.80 16.68
CA LYS A 416 -2.76 18.63 16.69
C LYS A 416 -2.94 17.82 15.39
N PRO A 417 -1.84 17.32 14.80
CA PRO A 417 -1.90 16.49 13.60
C PRO A 417 -2.74 15.23 13.87
N LYS A 418 -3.51 14.80 12.87
CA LYS A 418 -4.32 13.57 12.93
C LYS A 418 -3.51 12.28 12.74
N LEU A 419 -2.24 12.36 12.37
CA LEU A 419 -1.32 11.22 12.24
C LEU A 419 0.03 11.57 12.86
N SER A 420 0.65 10.59 13.52
CA SER A 420 1.99 10.73 14.11
C SER A 420 3.05 10.16 13.16
N SER A 421 4.31 10.59 13.33
CA SER A 421 5.50 10.16 12.56
C SER A 421 5.71 8.65 12.49
N GLU A 422 4.96 7.85 13.24
CA GLU A 422 5.17 6.41 13.37
C GLU A 422 4.13 5.54 12.65
N ASP A 423 2.98 6.11 12.26
CA ASP A 423 2.07 5.48 11.31
C ASP A 423 2.79 5.28 9.95
N PHE A 424 3.74 6.18 9.67
CA PHE A 424 4.69 6.13 8.56
C PHE A 424 5.78 5.05 8.71
N TYR A 425 6.25 4.79 9.94
CA TYR A 425 7.28 3.78 10.24
C TYR A 425 6.79 2.34 10.00
N ARG A 426 5.46 2.12 9.92
CA ARG A 426 4.84 0.82 9.64
C ARG A 426 4.68 0.53 8.16
N LEU A 427 4.47 1.56 7.35
CA LEU A 427 4.69 1.49 5.90
C LEU A 427 6.17 1.16 5.65
N GLU A 428 7.11 1.80 6.34
CA GLU A 428 8.53 1.41 6.26
C GLU A 428 8.79 -0.06 6.61
N LEU A 429 8.21 -0.60 7.69
CA LEU A 429 8.44 -1.99 8.11
C LEU A 429 7.71 -3.01 7.23
N SER A 430 6.47 -2.76 6.77
CA SER A 430 5.78 -3.67 5.84
C SER A 430 6.40 -3.70 4.44
N LEU A 431 7.13 -2.64 4.08
CA LEU A 431 7.79 -2.48 2.78
C LEU A 431 9.31 -2.77 2.81
N ASN A 432 9.93 -2.95 3.99
CA ASN A 432 11.36 -3.26 4.14
C ASN A 432 11.65 -4.78 4.11
N ASP A 433 12.01 -5.22 2.90
CA ASP A 433 13.13 -6.10 2.56
C ASP A 433 13.26 -7.54 3.13
N ASP A 434 12.42 -8.10 4.02
CA ASP A 434 12.58 -9.51 4.46
C ASP A 434 11.31 -10.27 4.96
N HIS A 435 10.10 -9.93 4.49
CA HIS A 435 8.88 -10.61 4.99
C HIS A 435 8.72 -12.05 4.49
N GLN A 436 8.98 -13.01 5.39
CA GLN A 436 8.36 -14.34 5.33
C GLN A 436 6.87 -14.18 5.67
N PHE A 437 6.00 -14.31 4.67
CA PHE A 437 4.54 -14.22 4.83
C PHE A 437 4.01 -15.39 5.67
N VAL A 438 3.80 -15.17 6.98
CA VAL A 438 3.14 -16.16 7.84
C VAL A 438 1.62 -15.94 7.77
N GLY A 439 0.96 -16.67 6.87
CA GLY A 439 -0.51 -16.71 6.78
C GLY A 439 -1.13 -17.34 8.03
N CYS A 440 -2.18 -16.69 8.56
CA CYS A 440 -2.97 -17.20 9.68
C CYS A 440 -3.97 -18.25 9.18
N VAL A 441 -3.81 -19.50 9.63
CA VAL A 441 -4.68 -20.63 9.28
C VAL A 441 -6.07 -20.45 9.89
N LYS A 442 -7.07 -20.04 9.11
CA LYS A 442 -8.48 -20.45 9.31
C LYS A 442 -9.26 -20.59 7.99
N SER A 443 -9.70 -21.82 7.76
CA SER A 443 -10.72 -22.29 6.81
C SER A 443 -10.32 -22.55 5.35
N ARG A 444 -9.81 -23.77 5.13
CA ARG A 444 -9.98 -24.49 3.87
C ARG A 444 -11.48 -24.62 3.57
N ASN A 445 -11.98 -23.89 2.57
CA ASN A 445 -13.19 -24.14 1.74
C ASN A 445 -13.88 -22.86 1.20
N PHE A 446 -13.24 -21.69 1.19
CA PHE A 446 -13.99 -20.45 0.89
C PHE A 446 -14.06 -20.04 -0.60
N ILE A 447 -13.09 -20.42 -1.45
CA ILE A 447 -13.13 -20.03 -2.88
C ILE A 447 -14.27 -20.73 -3.65
N PHE A 448 -14.75 -21.89 -3.20
CA PHE A 448 -15.89 -22.58 -3.83
C PHE A 448 -17.28 -22.14 -3.33
N LYS A 449 -17.36 -21.24 -2.34
CA LYS A 449 -18.64 -20.85 -1.71
C LYS A 449 -19.04 -19.39 -1.85
N ILE A 450 -18.23 -18.56 -2.52
CA ILE A 450 -18.62 -17.19 -2.85
C ILE A 450 -19.47 -17.12 -4.14
N PHE A 451 -19.47 -18.17 -4.96
CA PHE A 451 -20.11 -18.17 -6.30
C PHE A 451 -21.17 -19.27 -6.52
N LEU A 452 -21.77 -19.78 -5.43
CA LEU A 452 -23.06 -20.48 -5.41
C LEU A 452 -23.92 -19.84 -4.31
#